data_AF-A0A428S020-F1
#
_entry.id   AF-A0A428S020-F1
#
_cell.length_a   1.000
_cell.length_b   1.000
_cell.length_c   1.000
_cell.angle_alpha   90.00
_cell.angle_beta   90.00
_cell.angle_gamma   90.00
#
_symmetry.space_group_name_H-M   'P 1'
#
loop_
_entity.id
_entity.type
_entity.pdbx_description
1 polymer ?
#
loop_
_entity_poly.entity_id
_entity_poly.type
_entity_poly.pdbx_seq_one_letter_code
_entity_poly.pdbx_strand_id
1 'polypeptide(L)'
;MFSIQQFLPYASLGQVEFVVDSIQASIDDYKRNSNVVEKKTIPFSLFPLEEFYSFGSEVLYQPRHETRLAVTPMHFAAVSGKHDVVAFLLKLLKSRSVNDKHQEASALSLALYSENFHVAKLLLKRGAQAGCGLLINGLHAAARRGLKNEIEFFIKHHGVDPDVQDKDGATPVVHALRLPEDEARETIRLLFELGAVPDLEMGKRAWKYSDLARAMGKETLADELANRVLEEADEASDDNSSCTMTIER
;
A
#
# COMPACT_ATOMS: atom_id res chain seq x y z
N MET A 1 -43.05 -12.12 -54.44
CA MET A 1 -41.61 -12.33 -54.25
C MET A 1 -41.11 -11.31 -53.25
N PHE A 2 -41.08 -11.65 -51.95
CA PHE A 2 -40.40 -10.84 -50.95
C PHE A 2 -39.06 -11.50 -50.66
N SER A 3 -37.98 -10.82 -51.08
CA SER A 3 -36.61 -11.26 -50.87
C SER A 3 -36.24 -11.07 -49.41
N ILE A 4 -35.90 -12.18 -48.73
CA ILE A 4 -35.49 -12.22 -47.31
C ILE A 4 -34.03 -11.73 -47.13
N GLN A 5 -33.43 -11.08 -48.13
CA GLN A 5 -32.01 -10.67 -48.06
C GLN A 5 -31.72 -9.36 -47.30
N GLN A 6 -32.67 -8.77 -46.57
CA GLN A 6 -32.46 -7.42 -46.02
C GLN A 6 -32.19 -7.28 -44.51
N PHE A 7 -32.02 -8.35 -43.72
CA PHE A 7 -31.93 -8.16 -42.25
C PHE A 7 -30.84 -8.90 -41.47
N LEU A 8 -29.85 -9.54 -42.09
CA LEU A 8 -28.73 -10.11 -41.33
C LEU A 8 -27.39 -9.94 -42.09
N PRO A 9 -26.61 -8.88 -41.85
CA PRO A 9 -25.27 -8.75 -42.42
C PRO A 9 -24.26 -9.77 -41.87
N TYR A 10 -24.69 -10.76 -41.08
CA TYR A 10 -23.85 -11.73 -40.38
C TYR A 10 -24.09 -13.20 -40.78
N ALA A 11 -24.88 -13.47 -41.82
CA ALA A 11 -25.32 -14.82 -42.17
C ALA A 11 -24.24 -15.75 -42.76
N SER A 12 -22.96 -15.35 -42.81
CA SER A 12 -21.88 -16.20 -43.35
C SER A 12 -20.55 -16.13 -42.61
N LEU A 13 -20.44 -15.48 -41.45
CA LEU A 13 -19.23 -15.63 -40.64
C LEU A 13 -19.27 -17.02 -40.03
N GLY A 14 -18.29 -17.86 -40.35
CA GLY A 14 -18.14 -19.15 -39.67
C GLY A 14 -18.08 -18.91 -38.15
N GLN A 15 -18.50 -19.88 -37.34
CA GLN A 15 -18.52 -19.73 -35.86
C GLN A 15 -17.19 -19.18 -35.29
N VAL A 16 -16.07 -19.49 -35.96
CA VAL A 16 -14.74 -18.99 -35.63
C VAL A 16 -14.61 -17.48 -35.80
N GLU A 17 -15.03 -16.91 -36.94
CA GLU A 17 -14.91 -15.48 -37.22
C GLU A 17 -15.81 -14.65 -36.29
N PHE A 18 -17.03 -15.11 -36.03
CA PHE A 18 -17.92 -14.46 -35.06
C PHE A 18 -17.30 -14.37 -33.66
N VAL A 19 -16.65 -15.45 -33.20
CA VAL A 19 -15.97 -15.46 -31.90
C VAL A 19 -14.80 -14.48 -31.89
N VAL A 20 -14.00 -14.43 -32.95
CA VAL A 20 -12.89 -13.48 -33.07
C VAL A 20 -13.38 -12.04 -33.03
N ASP A 21 -14.41 -11.69 -33.80
CA ASP A 21 -14.95 -10.33 -33.87
C ASP A 21 -15.58 -9.90 -32.53
N SER A 22 -16.28 -10.82 -31.84
CA SER A 22 -16.87 -10.55 -30.52
C SER A 22 -15.78 -10.29 -29.45
N ILE A 23 -14.69 -11.06 -29.48
CA ILE A 23 -13.55 -10.83 -28.60
C ILE A 23 -12.88 -9.49 -28.91
N GLN A 24 -12.69 -9.16 -30.20
CA GLN A 24 -12.08 -7.91 -30.61
C GLN A 24 -12.91 -6.68 -30.18
N ALA A 25 -14.23 -6.72 -30.37
CA ALA A 25 -15.13 -5.68 -29.90
C ALA A 25 -15.05 -5.48 -28.38
N SER A 26 -14.96 -6.58 -27.62
CA SER A 26 -14.79 -6.54 -26.17
C SER A 26 -13.45 -5.91 -25.78
N ILE A 27 -12.36 -6.30 -26.45
CA ILE A 27 -11.02 -5.71 -26.25
C ILE A 27 -11.04 -4.21 -26.49
N ASP A 28 -11.69 -3.75 -27.55
CA ASP A 28 -11.74 -2.33 -27.90
C ASP A 28 -12.63 -1.53 -26.92
N ASP A 29 -13.72 -2.13 -26.44
CA ASP A 29 -14.49 -1.55 -25.35
C ASP A 29 -13.66 -1.41 -24.05
N TYR A 30 -12.93 -2.46 -23.68
CA TYR A 30 -12.04 -2.42 -22.52
C TYR A 30 -10.94 -1.37 -22.67
N LYS A 31 -10.36 -1.19 -23.85
CA LYS A 31 -9.37 -0.12 -24.08
C LYS A 31 -9.99 1.25 -23.85
N ARG A 32 -11.21 1.51 -24.37
CA ARG A 32 -11.93 2.78 -24.16
C ARG A 32 -12.21 3.04 -22.68
N ASN A 33 -12.60 2.00 -21.94
CA ASN A 33 -13.04 2.10 -20.55
C ASN A 33 -11.93 1.86 -19.50
N SER A 34 -10.72 1.51 -19.93
CA SER A 34 -9.59 1.14 -19.05
C SER A 34 -9.18 2.23 -18.05
N ASN A 35 -9.51 3.49 -18.34
CA ASN A 35 -9.15 4.66 -17.53
C ASN A 35 -10.36 5.36 -16.92
N VAL A 36 -11.55 4.76 -16.99
CA VAL A 36 -12.73 5.33 -16.32
C VAL A 36 -12.42 5.45 -14.83
N VAL A 37 -12.76 6.60 -14.25
CA VAL A 37 -12.58 6.89 -12.84
C VAL A 37 -13.96 6.99 -12.20
N GLU A 38 -14.21 6.16 -11.19
CA GLU A 38 -15.44 6.20 -10.40
C GLU A 38 -15.14 6.44 -8.93
N LYS A 39 -16.03 7.16 -8.23
CA LYS A 39 -15.96 7.24 -6.77
C LYS A 39 -16.57 5.99 -6.14
N LYS A 40 -15.75 5.16 -5.51
CA LYS A 40 -16.19 3.98 -4.75
C LYS A 40 -15.81 4.11 -3.28
N THR A 41 -16.59 3.48 -2.42
CA THR A 41 -16.25 3.30 -1.01
C THR A 41 -15.45 2.01 -0.86
N ILE A 42 -14.27 2.11 -0.25
CA ILE A 42 -13.44 0.97 0.16
C ILE A 42 -13.66 0.70 1.66
N PRO A 43 -13.63 -0.57 2.10
CA PRO A 43 -14.01 -0.97 3.46
C PRO A 43 -12.85 -0.79 4.47
N PHE A 44 -12.09 0.29 4.33
CA PHE A 44 -11.05 0.66 5.29
C PHE A 44 -10.75 2.16 5.25
N SER A 45 -10.31 2.69 6.39
CA SER A 45 -9.88 4.08 6.56
C SER A 45 -8.42 4.25 6.12
N LEU A 46 -8.19 5.20 5.21
CA LEU A 46 -6.84 5.60 4.76
C LEU A 46 -6.26 6.80 5.50
N PHE A 47 -7.05 7.46 6.36
CA PHE A 47 -6.66 8.68 7.06
C PHE A 47 -6.63 8.42 8.58
N PRO A 48 -5.59 7.74 9.10
CA PRO A 48 -5.51 7.40 10.51
C PRO A 48 -5.52 8.62 11.44
N LEU A 49 -4.94 9.77 11.08
CA LEU A 49 -4.90 10.92 12.00
C LEU A 49 -6.25 11.61 12.16
N GLU A 50 -7.18 11.45 11.21
CA GLU A 50 -8.55 11.94 11.35
C GLU A 50 -9.38 11.15 12.38
N GLU A 51 -8.84 10.06 12.92
CA GLU A 51 -9.47 9.23 13.94
C GLU A 51 -9.14 9.70 15.35
N PHE A 52 -8.24 10.68 15.49
CA PHE A 52 -7.82 11.22 16.77
C PHE A 52 -8.36 12.63 17.03
N TYR A 53 -8.76 12.87 18.27
CA TYR A 53 -9.35 14.13 18.72
C TYR A 53 -8.71 14.57 20.02
N SER A 54 -8.31 15.84 20.10
CA SER A 54 -7.80 16.41 21.35
C SER A 54 -8.97 16.91 22.19
N PHE A 55 -9.07 16.46 23.43
CA PHE A 55 -10.03 16.95 24.42
C PHE A 55 -9.27 17.34 25.70
N GLY A 56 -8.96 18.63 25.81
CA GLY A 56 -8.05 19.11 26.87
C GLY A 56 -6.65 18.52 26.67
N SER A 57 -6.13 17.84 27.69
CA SER A 57 -4.85 17.10 27.64
C SER A 57 -4.98 15.67 27.12
N GLU A 58 -6.19 15.17 26.90
CA GLU A 58 -6.43 13.80 26.47
C GLU A 58 -6.53 13.69 24.95
N VAL A 59 -6.06 12.55 24.42
CA VAL A 59 -6.23 12.16 23.03
C VAL A 59 -7.24 11.04 22.97
N LEU A 60 -8.35 11.29 22.27
CA LEU A 60 -9.42 10.32 22.06
C LEU A 60 -9.25 9.67 20.68
N TYR A 61 -9.53 8.37 20.60
CA TYR A 61 -9.47 7.59 19.36
C TYR A 61 -10.85 7.06 18.97
N GLN A 62 -11.27 7.37 17.75
CA GLN A 62 -12.51 6.87 17.15
C GLN A 62 -12.23 6.35 15.73
N PRO A 63 -12.07 5.03 15.55
CA PRO A 63 -11.71 4.44 14.26
C PRO A 63 -12.81 4.64 13.22
N ARG A 64 -12.39 4.81 11.97
CA ARG A 64 -13.26 4.77 10.79
C ARG A 64 -12.98 3.50 10.00
N HIS A 65 -14.01 2.99 9.35
CA HIS A 65 -13.94 1.71 8.64
C HIS A 65 -14.14 1.84 7.13
N GLU A 66 -14.21 3.05 6.61
CA GLU A 66 -14.41 3.29 5.19
C GLU A 66 -13.71 4.55 4.68
N THR A 67 -13.42 4.57 3.39
CA THR A 67 -12.91 5.74 2.68
C THR A 67 -13.50 5.78 1.28
N ARG A 68 -13.85 6.97 0.80
CA ARG A 68 -14.36 7.15 -0.56
C ARG A 68 -13.24 7.63 -1.47
N LEU A 69 -12.92 6.84 -2.49
CA LEU A 69 -11.81 7.08 -3.42
C LEU A 69 -12.26 7.13 -4.87
N ALA A 70 -11.56 7.92 -5.66
CA ALA A 70 -11.58 7.86 -7.12
C ALA A 70 -10.75 6.66 -7.60
N VAL A 71 -11.41 5.60 -8.07
CA VAL A 71 -10.79 4.33 -8.48
C VAL A 71 -10.97 4.07 -9.98
N THR A 72 -9.99 3.39 -10.57
CA THR A 72 -10.02 2.89 -11.95
C THR A 72 -10.32 1.39 -11.94
N PRO A 73 -10.61 0.76 -13.09
CA PRO A 73 -10.70 -0.69 -13.18
C PRO A 73 -9.47 -1.41 -12.60
N MET A 74 -8.27 -0.85 -12.79
CA MET A 74 -7.03 -1.40 -12.20
C MET A 74 -7.05 -1.35 -10.68
N HIS A 75 -7.45 -0.23 -10.08
CA HIS A 75 -7.58 -0.10 -8.63
C HIS A 75 -8.58 -1.12 -8.07
N PHE A 76 -9.75 -1.24 -8.70
CA PHE A 76 -10.78 -2.16 -8.22
C PHE A 76 -10.36 -3.62 -8.37
N ALA A 77 -9.70 -3.98 -9.48
CA ALA A 77 -9.12 -5.31 -9.68
C ALA A 77 -8.04 -5.62 -8.64
N ALA A 78 -7.25 -4.63 -8.25
CA ALA A 78 -6.23 -4.76 -7.22
C ALA A 78 -6.80 -4.96 -5.80
N VAL A 79 -7.85 -4.21 -5.44
CA VAL A 79 -8.61 -4.40 -4.19
C VAL A 79 -9.33 -5.74 -4.16
N SER A 80 -9.84 -6.19 -5.31
CA SER A 80 -10.62 -7.42 -5.43
C SER A 80 -9.78 -8.69 -5.66
N GLY A 81 -8.45 -8.58 -5.65
CA GLY A 81 -7.54 -9.71 -5.84
C GLY A 81 -7.62 -10.38 -7.23
N LYS A 82 -8.13 -9.68 -8.25
CA LYS A 82 -8.38 -10.25 -9.59
C LYS A 82 -7.10 -10.30 -10.42
N HIS A 83 -6.22 -11.25 -10.11
CA HIS A 83 -4.89 -11.40 -10.71
C HIS A 83 -4.91 -11.37 -12.24
N ASP A 84 -5.75 -12.16 -12.89
CA ASP A 84 -5.80 -12.26 -14.35
C ASP A 84 -6.28 -10.95 -15.00
N VAL A 85 -7.24 -10.28 -14.34
CA VAL A 85 -7.73 -8.96 -14.78
C VAL A 85 -6.60 -7.93 -14.67
N VAL A 86 -5.86 -7.90 -13.57
CA VAL A 86 -4.69 -7.02 -13.42
C VAL A 86 -3.64 -7.33 -14.48
N ALA A 87 -3.34 -8.62 -14.71
CA ALA A 87 -2.38 -9.04 -15.73
C ALA A 87 -2.81 -8.59 -17.15
N PHE A 88 -4.10 -8.69 -17.47
CA PHE A 88 -4.68 -8.23 -18.72
C PHE A 88 -4.63 -6.70 -18.83
N LEU A 89 -5.08 -5.96 -17.82
CA LEU A 89 -5.04 -4.50 -17.80
C LEU A 89 -3.60 -3.96 -17.94
N LEU A 90 -2.62 -4.59 -17.28
CA LEU A 90 -1.20 -4.23 -17.42
C LEU A 90 -0.67 -4.45 -18.84
N LYS A 91 -1.20 -5.44 -19.59
CA LYS A 91 -0.84 -5.62 -21.01
C LYS A 91 -1.41 -4.51 -21.89
N LEU A 92 -2.61 -4.01 -21.56
CA LEU A 92 -3.22 -2.89 -22.27
C LEU A 92 -2.49 -1.56 -21.98
N LEU A 93 -1.97 -1.41 -20.76
CA LEU A 93 -1.19 -0.25 -20.33
C LEU A 93 0.22 -0.18 -20.92
N LYS A 94 0.63 -1.02 -21.87
CA LYS A 94 1.99 -0.95 -22.47
C LYS A 94 2.37 0.43 -23.06
N SER A 95 1.41 1.33 -23.27
CA SER A 95 1.63 2.73 -23.67
C SER A 95 1.62 3.75 -22.51
N ARG A 96 1.34 3.34 -21.26
CA ARG A 96 1.14 4.22 -20.10
C ARG A 96 1.88 3.68 -18.87
N SER A 97 2.40 4.58 -18.05
CA SER A 97 3.04 4.21 -16.78
C SER A 97 2.02 3.63 -15.79
N VAL A 98 2.38 2.53 -15.11
CA VAL A 98 1.64 1.98 -13.94
C VAL A 98 1.73 2.95 -12.74
N ASN A 99 2.70 3.86 -12.77
CA ASN A 99 3.03 4.83 -11.71
C ASN A 99 2.46 6.21 -12.03
N ASP A 100 1.15 6.31 -12.19
CA ASP A 100 0.49 7.60 -12.38
C ASP A 100 0.51 8.41 -11.08
N LYS A 101 1.32 9.47 -11.07
CA LYS A 101 1.55 10.31 -9.89
C LYS A 101 0.35 11.17 -9.50
N HIS A 102 -0.66 11.28 -10.36
CA HIS A 102 -1.87 12.08 -10.08
C HIS A 102 -3.01 11.26 -9.47
N GLN A 103 -2.80 9.96 -9.23
CA GLN A 103 -3.81 9.10 -8.62
C GLN A 103 -3.84 9.27 -7.10
N GLU A 104 -5.05 9.22 -6.53
CA GLU A 104 -5.28 9.27 -5.10
C GLU A 104 -4.54 8.14 -4.36
N ALA A 105 -4.60 6.91 -4.86
CA ALA A 105 -3.83 5.78 -4.35
C ALA A 105 -3.32 4.95 -5.54
N SER A 106 -2.21 4.22 -5.38
CA SER A 106 -1.73 3.33 -6.43
C SER A 106 -2.42 1.96 -6.33
N ALA A 107 -2.50 1.25 -7.46
CA ALA A 107 -2.96 -0.15 -7.46
C ALA A 107 -2.12 -1.03 -6.54
N LEU A 108 -0.82 -0.73 -6.38
CA LEU A 108 0.07 -1.44 -5.47
C LEU A 108 -0.34 -1.22 -4.00
N SER A 109 -0.51 0.04 -3.58
CA SER A 109 -0.87 0.32 -2.19
C SER A 109 -2.23 -0.27 -1.82
N LEU A 110 -3.22 -0.19 -2.72
CA LEU A 110 -4.52 -0.81 -2.52
C LEU A 110 -4.49 -2.34 -2.47
N ALA A 111 -3.64 -3.00 -3.29
CA ALA A 111 -3.46 -4.45 -3.24
C ALA A 111 -2.85 -4.89 -1.90
N LEU A 112 -1.82 -4.19 -1.42
CA LEU A 112 -1.18 -4.46 -0.12
C LEU A 112 -2.18 -4.25 1.01
N TYR A 113 -2.90 -3.12 1.01
CA TYR A 113 -3.90 -2.82 2.03
C TYR A 113 -5.03 -3.86 2.06
N SER A 114 -5.37 -4.47 0.92
CA SER A 114 -6.39 -5.51 0.81
C SER A 114 -5.83 -6.93 0.92
N GLU A 115 -4.55 -7.09 1.32
CA GLU A 115 -3.88 -8.38 1.50
C GLU A 115 -3.79 -9.25 0.21
N ASN A 116 -3.95 -8.62 -0.95
CA ASN A 116 -3.86 -9.30 -2.25
C ASN A 116 -2.40 -9.40 -2.71
N PHE A 117 -1.58 -10.13 -1.94
CA PHE A 117 -0.12 -10.19 -2.14
C PHE A 117 0.29 -10.74 -3.51
N HIS A 118 -0.47 -11.66 -4.09
CA HIS A 118 -0.22 -12.15 -5.45
C HIS A 118 -0.38 -11.05 -6.51
N VAL A 119 -1.32 -10.12 -6.30
CA VAL A 119 -1.50 -8.94 -7.16
C VAL A 119 -0.39 -7.93 -6.91
N ALA A 120 -0.06 -7.64 -5.65
CA ALA A 120 1.04 -6.74 -5.30
C ALA A 120 2.36 -7.20 -5.93
N LYS A 121 2.68 -8.49 -5.84
CA LYS A 121 3.86 -9.09 -6.47
C LYS A 121 3.85 -8.96 -8.00
N LEU A 122 2.69 -9.11 -8.64
CA LEU A 122 2.56 -8.89 -10.09
C LEU A 122 2.80 -7.43 -10.45
N LEU A 123 2.25 -6.48 -9.70
CA LEU A 123 2.44 -5.05 -9.91
C LEU A 123 3.90 -4.64 -9.75
N LEU A 124 4.58 -5.12 -8.69
CA LEU A 124 6.01 -4.89 -8.47
C LEU A 124 6.87 -5.45 -9.62
N LYS A 125 6.60 -6.69 -10.07
CA LYS A 125 7.27 -7.29 -11.24
C LYS A 125 7.08 -6.50 -12.53
N ARG A 126 6.05 -5.65 -12.60
CA ARG A 126 5.71 -4.81 -13.75
C ARG A 126 6.13 -3.35 -13.55
N GLY A 127 6.99 -3.09 -12.56
CA GLY A 127 7.61 -1.78 -12.35
C GLY A 127 6.77 -0.82 -11.52
N ALA A 128 5.77 -1.30 -10.77
CA ALA A 128 5.06 -0.45 -9.82
C ALA A 128 6.02 0.06 -8.73
N GLN A 129 6.00 1.37 -8.48
CA GLN A 129 6.85 2.02 -7.47
C GLN A 129 6.08 2.20 -6.16
N ALA A 130 6.73 1.88 -5.05
CA ALA A 130 6.12 1.95 -3.73
C ALA A 130 5.88 3.39 -3.25
N GLY A 131 6.64 4.38 -3.74
CA GLY A 131 6.45 5.79 -3.40
C GLY A 131 5.29 6.49 -4.11
N CYS A 132 4.48 5.79 -4.92
CA CYS A 132 3.39 6.40 -5.68
C CYS A 132 2.05 6.42 -4.93
N GLY A 133 1.34 7.55 -5.03
CA GLY A 133 -0.02 7.78 -4.52
C GLY A 133 -0.09 9.08 -3.72
N LEU A 134 -1.14 9.89 -3.94
CA LEU A 134 -1.30 11.21 -3.31
C LEU A 134 -1.87 11.14 -1.88
N LEU A 135 -2.72 10.16 -1.62
CA LEU A 135 -3.35 9.96 -0.32
C LEU A 135 -2.50 9.07 0.56
N ILE A 136 -2.05 7.93 0.01
CA ILE A 136 -1.18 6.94 0.64
C ILE A 136 -0.29 6.30 -0.42
N ASN A 137 0.84 5.74 0.01
CA ASN A 137 1.77 5.01 -0.84
C ASN A 137 1.90 3.53 -0.39
N GLY A 138 2.77 2.77 -1.06
CA GLY A 138 3.02 1.36 -0.76
C GLY A 138 3.65 1.11 0.61
N LEU A 139 4.47 2.03 1.12
CA LEU A 139 5.11 1.89 2.44
C LEU A 139 4.10 2.03 3.58
N HIS A 140 3.16 2.99 3.49
CA HIS A 140 2.03 3.09 4.42
C HIS A 140 1.21 1.79 4.46
N ALA A 141 0.88 1.24 3.29
CA ALA A 141 0.10 0.02 3.17
C ALA A 141 0.85 -1.21 3.72
N ALA A 142 2.17 -1.30 3.49
CA ALA A 142 3.01 -2.36 4.04
C ALA A 142 3.10 -2.29 5.57
N ALA A 143 3.30 -1.08 6.12
CA ALA A 143 3.33 -0.85 7.56
C ALA A 143 1.99 -1.19 8.24
N ARG A 144 0.86 -0.80 7.64
CA ARG A 144 -0.48 -1.16 8.15
C ARG A 144 -0.71 -2.66 8.25
N ARG A 145 0.00 -3.45 7.44
CA ARG A 145 -0.15 -4.91 7.33
C ARG A 145 1.04 -5.69 7.90
N GLY A 146 1.99 -5.02 8.57
CA GLY A 146 3.14 -5.67 9.19
C GLY A 146 4.05 -6.38 8.19
N LEU A 147 4.08 -5.94 6.93
CA LEU A 147 4.81 -6.61 5.85
C LEU A 147 6.30 -6.24 5.88
N LYS A 148 7.03 -6.80 6.85
CA LYS A 148 8.44 -6.47 7.15
C LYS A 148 9.35 -6.55 5.92
N ASN A 149 9.20 -7.60 5.10
CA ASN A 149 10.00 -7.78 3.88
C ASN A 149 9.74 -6.66 2.86
N GLU A 150 8.47 -6.30 2.65
CA GLU A 150 8.08 -5.21 1.76
C GLU A 150 8.53 -3.84 2.29
N ILE A 151 8.45 -3.61 3.62
CA ILE A 151 8.94 -2.39 4.27
C ILE A 151 10.44 -2.22 3.99
N GLU A 152 11.24 -3.25 4.29
CA GLU A 152 12.68 -3.24 4.02
C GLU A 152 12.97 -3.01 2.53
N PHE A 153 12.28 -3.72 1.66
CA PHE A 153 12.48 -3.62 0.22
C PHE A 153 12.14 -2.22 -0.30
N PHE A 154 11.04 -1.61 0.16
CA PHE A 154 10.63 -0.28 -0.28
C PHE A 154 11.57 0.82 0.20
N ILE A 155 12.09 0.73 1.43
CA ILE A 155 13.04 1.72 1.94
C ILE A 155 14.41 1.53 1.27
N LYS A 156 14.99 0.32 1.32
CA LYS A 156 16.36 0.06 0.84
C LYS A 156 16.50 0.09 -0.69
N HIS A 157 15.51 -0.39 -1.44
CA HIS A 157 15.63 -0.57 -2.90
C HIS A 157 14.78 0.40 -3.71
N HIS A 158 13.62 0.82 -3.22
CA HIS A 158 12.83 1.86 -3.89
C HIS A 158 13.19 3.28 -3.40
N GLY A 159 13.99 3.41 -2.33
CA GLY A 159 14.40 4.70 -1.78
C GLY A 159 13.21 5.51 -1.23
N VAL A 160 12.18 4.83 -0.75
CA VAL A 160 11.04 5.50 -0.11
C VAL A 160 11.50 5.98 1.27
N ASP A 161 11.31 7.27 1.53
CA ASP A 161 11.59 7.87 2.84
C ASP A 161 10.77 7.15 3.94
N PRO A 162 11.41 6.63 5.01
CA PRO A 162 10.71 5.96 6.10
C PRO A 162 9.74 6.89 6.86
N ASP A 163 9.95 8.21 6.82
CA ASP A 163 9.08 9.24 7.43
C ASP A 163 8.15 9.91 6.41
N VAL A 164 7.98 9.31 5.22
CA VAL A 164 7.07 9.81 4.20
C VAL A 164 5.68 10.06 4.80
N GLN A 165 5.15 11.26 4.62
CA GLN A 165 3.82 11.61 5.11
C GLN A 165 2.75 11.36 4.05
N ASP A 166 1.64 10.78 4.48
CA ASP A 166 0.42 10.66 3.71
C ASP A 166 -0.34 12.01 3.67
N LYS A 167 -1.53 12.07 3.06
CA LYS A 167 -2.26 13.35 2.94
C LYS A 167 -2.75 13.93 4.27
N ASP A 168 -3.00 13.10 5.29
CA ASP A 168 -3.38 13.57 6.62
C ASP A 168 -2.19 13.94 7.50
N GLY A 169 -0.97 13.60 7.04
CA GLY A 169 0.29 13.83 7.74
C GLY A 169 0.79 12.60 8.50
N ALA A 170 0.12 11.45 8.43
CA ALA A 170 0.58 10.21 9.04
C ALA A 170 1.80 9.65 8.31
N THR A 171 2.71 9.09 9.09
CA THR A 171 3.86 8.32 8.61
C THR A 171 3.56 6.82 8.64
N PRO A 172 4.39 5.97 8.01
CA PRO A 172 4.27 4.51 8.10
C PRO A 172 4.16 3.98 9.53
N VAL A 173 4.85 4.59 10.51
CA VAL A 173 4.76 4.26 11.94
C VAL A 173 3.33 4.41 12.47
N VAL A 174 2.61 5.48 12.10
CA VAL A 174 1.20 5.68 12.49
C VAL A 174 0.31 4.56 11.92
N HIS A 175 0.57 4.13 10.69
CA HIS A 175 -0.17 3.04 10.07
C HIS A 175 0.10 1.70 10.77
N ALA A 176 1.35 1.46 11.22
CA ALA A 176 1.72 0.28 11.99
C ALA A 176 1.05 0.20 13.38
N LEU A 177 0.75 1.34 14.02
CA LEU A 177 0.03 1.37 15.31
C LEU A 177 -1.34 0.68 15.25
N ARG A 178 -1.95 0.54 14.07
CA ARG A 178 -3.24 -0.14 13.91
C ARG A 178 -3.16 -1.66 13.84
N LEU A 179 -1.97 -2.26 13.89
CA LEU A 179 -1.77 -3.70 14.07
C LEU A 179 -2.08 -4.10 15.52
N PRO A 180 -2.14 -5.41 15.86
CA PRO A 180 -2.04 -5.86 17.25
C PRO A 180 -0.77 -5.31 17.95
N GLU A 181 -0.76 -5.20 19.29
CA GLU A 181 0.32 -4.51 20.02
C GLU A 181 1.71 -5.11 19.77
N ASP A 182 1.83 -6.44 19.80
CA ASP A 182 3.10 -7.11 19.52
C ASP A 182 3.56 -6.86 18.08
N GLU A 183 2.71 -7.16 17.10
CA GLU A 183 3.01 -6.92 15.67
C GLU A 183 3.35 -5.45 15.37
N ALA A 184 2.66 -4.51 16.03
CA ALA A 184 2.95 -3.07 15.93
C ALA A 184 4.35 -2.78 16.47
N ARG A 185 4.70 -3.31 17.66
CA ARG A 185 6.03 -3.13 18.26
C ARG A 185 7.13 -3.56 17.32
N GLU A 186 7.06 -4.78 16.75
CA GLU A 186 8.14 -5.24 15.87
C GLU A 186 8.17 -4.51 14.53
N THR A 187 7.02 -4.10 14.00
CA THR A 187 6.96 -3.32 12.75
C THR A 187 7.53 -1.92 12.94
N ILE A 188 7.24 -1.29 14.08
CA ILE A 188 7.75 0.05 14.42
C ILE A 188 9.25 0.01 14.71
N ARG A 189 9.73 -1.01 15.46
CA ARG A 189 11.16 -1.22 15.67
C ARG A 189 11.91 -1.32 14.34
N LEU A 190 11.40 -2.13 13.40
CA LEU A 190 11.99 -2.24 12.07
C LEU A 190 12.00 -0.88 11.33
N LEU A 191 10.94 -0.09 11.40
CA LEU A 191 10.91 1.23 10.77
C LEU A 191 11.97 2.17 11.37
N PHE A 192 12.19 2.14 12.68
CA PHE A 192 13.25 2.90 13.35
C PHE A 192 14.65 2.42 12.97
N GLU A 193 14.88 1.10 12.92
CA GLU A 193 16.13 0.50 12.42
C GLU A 193 16.43 0.92 10.97
N LEU A 194 15.39 1.18 10.17
CA LEU A 194 15.48 1.64 8.79
C LEU A 194 15.51 3.17 8.65
N GLY A 195 15.56 3.91 9.76
CA GLY A 195 15.80 5.35 9.78
C GLY A 195 14.56 6.24 9.93
N ALA A 196 13.39 5.69 10.30
CA ALA A 196 12.26 6.52 10.74
C ALA A 196 12.60 7.23 12.06
N VAL A 197 12.22 8.50 12.19
CA VAL A 197 12.51 9.31 13.38
C VAL A 197 11.53 8.98 14.52
N PRO A 198 11.99 8.47 15.68
CA PRO A 198 11.10 8.02 16.77
C PRO A 198 10.29 9.11 17.47
N ASP A 199 10.81 10.33 17.57
CA ASP A 199 10.12 11.45 18.22
C ASP A 199 9.57 12.47 17.21
N LEU A 200 9.24 12.00 16.00
CA LEU A 200 8.67 12.87 14.98
C LEU A 200 7.33 13.42 15.46
N GLU A 201 7.18 14.74 15.38
CA GLU A 201 5.87 15.39 15.52
C GLU A 201 5.21 15.47 14.14
N MET A 202 4.01 14.90 14.00
CA MET A 202 3.34 14.79 12.71
C MET A 202 1.91 15.33 12.71
N GLY A 203 1.44 15.65 11.49
CA GLY A 203 0.13 16.25 11.25
C GLY A 203 -0.02 17.67 11.81
N LYS A 204 -1.21 18.23 11.64
CA LYS A 204 -1.50 19.63 12.01
C LYS A 204 -1.52 19.91 13.52
N ARG A 205 -1.54 18.86 14.35
CA ARG A 205 -1.67 18.94 15.80
C ARG A 205 -0.39 18.53 16.55
N ALA A 206 0.73 18.35 15.84
CA ALA A 206 2.00 17.91 16.41
C ALA A 206 1.82 16.61 17.24
N TRP A 207 1.18 15.62 16.63
CA TRP A 207 0.97 14.33 17.27
C TRP A 207 2.30 13.62 17.52
N LYS A 208 2.39 12.86 18.60
CA LYS A 208 3.51 11.97 18.91
C LYS A 208 3.06 10.52 18.87
N TYR A 209 3.95 9.59 18.48
CA TYR A 209 3.57 8.17 18.39
C TYR A 209 3.10 7.61 19.73
N SER A 210 3.75 7.98 20.84
CA SER A 210 3.36 7.56 22.18
C SER A 210 1.93 7.95 22.55
N ASP A 211 1.50 9.16 22.20
CA ASP A 211 0.17 9.67 22.52
C ASP A 211 -0.90 8.96 21.69
N LEU A 212 -0.60 8.70 20.42
CA LEU A 212 -1.48 7.93 19.54
C LEU A 212 -1.60 6.47 20.00
N ALA A 213 -0.49 5.83 20.37
CA ALA A 213 -0.48 4.47 20.90
C ALA A 213 -1.32 4.35 22.19
N ARG A 214 -1.16 5.31 23.10
CA ARG A 214 -1.94 5.39 24.34
C ARG A 214 -3.43 5.57 24.07
N ALA A 215 -3.81 6.48 23.18
CA ALA A 215 -5.20 6.67 22.77
C ALA A 215 -5.83 5.42 22.14
N MET A 216 -5.02 4.56 21.50
CA MET A 216 -5.44 3.26 20.97
C MET A 216 -5.49 2.14 22.01
N GLY A 217 -5.15 2.41 23.28
CA GLY A 217 -5.14 1.44 24.38
C GLY A 217 -3.90 0.55 24.44
N LYS A 218 -2.81 0.94 23.78
CA LYS A 218 -1.53 0.19 23.74
C LYS A 218 -0.54 0.78 24.74
N GLU A 219 -0.87 0.66 26.01
CA GLU A 219 -0.12 1.34 27.09
C GLU A 219 1.35 0.92 27.14
N THR A 220 1.64 -0.38 26.96
CA THR A 220 3.03 -0.86 27.05
C THR A 220 3.87 -0.32 25.89
N LEU A 221 3.34 -0.38 24.67
CA LEU A 221 3.98 0.20 23.51
C LEU A 221 4.11 1.74 23.61
N ALA A 222 3.11 2.42 24.18
CA ALA A 222 3.15 3.86 24.38
C ALA A 222 4.29 4.27 25.34
N ASP A 223 4.52 3.50 26.39
CA ASP A 223 5.61 3.71 27.33
C ASP A 223 6.96 3.37 26.70
N GLU A 224 7.06 2.29 25.92
CA GLU A 224 8.28 1.94 25.16
C GLU A 224 8.67 3.06 24.17
N LEU A 225 7.68 3.62 23.47
CA LEU A 225 7.87 4.74 22.55
C LEU A 225 8.29 6.02 23.29
N ALA A 226 7.63 6.36 24.41
CA ALA A 226 7.96 7.56 25.18
C ALA A 226 9.35 7.49 25.83
N ASN A 227 9.79 6.29 26.20
CA ASN A 227 11.09 6.04 26.84
C ASN A 227 12.19 5.64 25.85
N ARG A 228 11.93 5.66 24.54
CA ARG A 228 12.90 5.33 23.48
C ARG A 228 13.48 3.92 23.54
N VAL A 229 12.77 2.99 24.16
CA VAL A 229 13.21 1.60 24.34
C VAL A 229 13.35 0.87 23.00
N LEU A 230 12.58 1.28 21.98
CA LEU A 230 12.63 0.68 20.65
C LEU A 230 13.80 1.16 19.78
N GLU A 231 14.59 2.11 20.26
CA GLU A 231 15.75 2.68 19.55
C GLU A 231 17.06 1.94 19.88
N GLU A 232 17.11 1.29 21.03
CA GLU A 232 18.29 0.58 21.52
C GLU A 232 18.46 -0.72 20.72
N ALA A 233 19.30 -0.69 19.69
CA ALA A 233 19.86 -1.90 19.13
C ALA A 233 20.67 -2.59 20.23
N ASP A 234 20.51 -3.90 20.38
CA ASP A 234 21.34 -4.73 21.26
C ASP A 234 22.84 -4.55 20.91
N GLU A 235 23.52 -3.59 21.53
CA GLU A 235 24.99 -3.50 21.59
C GLU A 235 25.55 -4.58 22.54
N ALA A 236 25.12 -5.83 22.37
CA ALA A 236 25.56 -6.94 23.20
C ALA A 236 25.73 -8.22 22.36
N SER A 237 26.82 -8.31 21.59
CA SER A 237 27.68 -9.50 21.48
C SER A 237 28.68 -9.43 20.31
N ASP A 238 29.54 -8.43 20.27
CA ASP A 238 30.82 -8.51 19.54
C ASP A 238 31.98 -8.45 20.55
N ASP A 239 31.97 -9.37 21.52
CA ASP A 239 33.12 -9.61 22.39
C ASP A 239 33.92 -10.83 21.90
N ASN A 240 34.98 -10.50 21.17
CA ASN A 240 36.33 -11.05 21.36
C ASN A 240 36.58 -12.54 21.02
N SER A 241 37.02 -12.79 19.78
CA SER A 241 38.04 -13.81 19.51
C SER A 241 39.14 -13.24 18.62
N SER A 242 39.91 -12.30 19.21
CA SER A 242 41.28 -12.06 18.79
C SER A 242 42.14 -13.26 19.20
N CYS A 243 42.15 -14.31 18.38
CA CYS A 243 43.21 -15.33 18.44
C CYS A 243 44.37 -14.91 17.53
N THR A 244 45.28 -14.11 18.09
CA THR A 244 46.63 -13.92 17.57
C THR A 244 47.37 -15.26 17.65
N MET A 245 47.50 -15.95 16.53
CA MET A 245 48.49 -17.03 16.39
C MET A 245 49.84 -16.41 16.05
N THR A 246 50.69 -16.33 17.07
CA THR A 246 52.13 -16.12 16.98
C THR A 246 52.73 -17.17 16.04
N ILE A 247 53.36 -16.72 14.96
CA ILE A 247 54.28 -17.54 14.16
C ILE A 247 55.69 -17.24 14.71
N GLU A 248 56.21 -18.15 15.55
CA GLU A 248 57.65 -18.23 15.79
C GLU A 248 58.30 -19.22 14.81
N ARG A 249 59.54 -18.89 14.45
CA ARG A 249 60.38 -19.43 13.38
C ARG A 249 60.75 -20.90 13.52
#